data_AF-A0A4R7KVZ8-F1
#
_entry.id   AF-A0A4R7KVZ8-F1
#
_cell.length_a   1.000
_cell.length_b   1.000
_cell.length_c   1.000
_cell.angle_alpha   90.00
_cell.angle_beta   90.00
_cell.angle_gamma   90.00
#
_symmetry.space_group_name_H-M   'P 1'
#
loop_
_entity.id
_entity.type
_entity.pdbx_description
1 polymer ?
#
loop_
_entity_poly.entity_id
_entity_poly.type
_entity_poly.pdbx_seq_one_letter_code
_entity_poly.pdbx_strand_id
1 'polypeptide(L)'
;MIKKPEDLSAEIEKALKKDFKIVNNRGKVTEPTNAILIQAQGGNKWNDKVIKYYLIDNTKGGTFVIKQQYFVEASEGHGARFDNIVKEFKIVN
;
A
#
# COMPACT_ATOMS: atom_id res chain seq x y z
N MET A 1 2.88 -14.67 13.94
CA MET A 1 1.42 -14.67 14.15
C MET A 1 0.78 -14.22 12.85
N ILE A 2 -0.20 -14.97 12.34
CA ILE A 2 -0.94 -14.58 11.13
C ILE A 2 -1.83 -13.39 11.50
N LYS A 3 -1.79 -12.31 10.72
CA LYS A 3 -2.56 -11.08 10.97
C LYS A 3 -3.53 -10.82 9.84
N LYS A 4 -4.74 -10.40 10.20
CA LYS A 4 -5.73 -9.91 9.24
C LYS A 4 -5.31 -8.53 8.71
N PRO A 5 -5.83 -8.11 7.54
CA PRO A 5 -5.48 -6.82 6.96
C PRO A 5 -5.71 -5.65 7.92
N GLU A 6 -6.78 -5.67 8.70
CA GLU A 6 -7.14 -4.62 9.66
C GLU A 6 -6.06 -4.45 10.76
N ASP A 7 -5.67 -5.55 11.40
CA ASP A 7 -4.67 -5.52 12.47
C ASP A 7 -3.30 -5.07 11.93
N LEU A 8 -2.93 -5.60 10.76
CA LEU A 8 -1.67 -5.26 10.12
C LEU A 8 -1.63 -3.80 9.64
N SER A 9 -2.79 -3.26 9.23
CA SER A 9 -2.89 -1.87 8.77
C SER A 9 -2.53 -0.87 9.87
N ALA A 10 -3.04 -1.08 11.09
CA ALA A 10 -2.78 -0.20 12.22
C ALA A 10 -1.28 -0.20 12.60
N GLU A 11 -0.63 -1.35 12.52
CA GLU A 11 0.80 -1.49 12.79
C GLU A 11 1.66 -0.79 11.73
N ILE A 12 1.33 -1.00 10.45
CA ILE A 12 2.05 -0.36 9.33
C ILE A 12 1.87 1.16 9.39
N GLU A 13 0.66 1.66 9.66
CA GLU A 13 0.41 3.10 9.81
C GLU A 13 1.25 3.68 10.95
N LYS A 14 1.28 3.02 12.11
CA LYS A 14 2.08 3.45 13.26
C LYS A 14 3.58 3.45 12.95
N ALA A 15 4.06 2.46 12.19
CA ALA A 15 5.45 2.41 11.75
C ALA A 15 5.78 3.56 10.79
N LEU A 16 4.96 3.78 9.77
CA LEU A 16 5.16 4.83 8.77
C LEU A 16 5.15 6.24 9.37
N LYS A 17 4.32 6.50 10.40
CA LYS A 17 4.28 7.79 11.10
C LYS A 17 5.59 8.16 11.80
N LYS A 18 6.54 7.22 11.97
CA LYS A 18 7.87 7.50 12.52
C LYS A 18 8.82 8.09 11.48
N ASP A 19 8.68 7.66 10.22
CA ASP A 19 9.67 7.91 9.17
C ASP A 19 9.16 8.87 8.08
N PHE A 20 7.83 9.04 7.96
CA PHE A 20 7.19 9.82 6.91
C PHE A 20 6.39 10.99 7.47
N LYS A 21 6.51 12.15 6.82
CA LYS A 21 5.79 13.38 7.21
C LYS A 21 4.29 13.30 6.92
N ILE A 22 3.91 12.58 5.88
CA ILE A 22 2.54 12.50 5.41
C ILE A 22 2.20 11.02 5.33
N VAL A 23 1.20 10.60 6.10
CA VAL A 23 0.69 9.21 6.15
C VAL A 23 -0.82 9.27 6.02
N ASN A 24 -1.34 8.66 4.96
CA ASN A 24 -2.75 8.58 4.63
C ASN A 24 -3.17 7.11 4.64
N ASN A 25 -3.86 6.69 5.71
CA ASN A 25 -4.57 5.42 5.72
C ASN A 25 -5.90 5.63 4.99
N ARG A 26 -6.03 5.07 3.78
CA ARG A 26 -7.24 5.19 2.95
C ARG A 26 -8.29 4.15 3.32
N GLY A 27 -8.02 3.26 4.27
CA GLY A 27 -8.92 2.18 4.65
C GLY A 27 -9.17 1.21 3.51
N LYS A 28 -10.38 0.65 3.46
CA LYS A 28 -10.80 -0.30 2.42
C LYS A 28 -10.96 0.42 1.08
N VAL A 29 -10.32 -0.13 0.05
CA VAL A 29 -10.42 0.32 -1.34
C VAL A 29 -10.80 -0.85 -2.23
N THR A 30 -11.45 -0.56 -3.35
CA THR A 30 -11.80 -1.55 -4.38
C THR A 30 -10.90 -1.44 -5.62
N GLU A 31 -10.14 -0.35 -5.75
CA GLU A 31 -9.25 -0.09 -6.88
C GLU A 31 -7.81 0.10 -6.38
N PRO A 32 -6.80 -0.50 -7.06
CA PRO A 32 -6.92 -1.39 -8.21
C PRO A 32 -7.40 -2.82 -7.86
N THR A 33 -7.53 -3.14 -6.57
CA THR A 33 -8.07 -4.42 -6.07
C THR A 33 -8.66 -4.23 -4.68
N ASN A 34 -9.44 -5.21 -4.21
CA ASN A 34 -9.99 -5.21 -2.86
C ASN A 34 -8.87 -5.34 -1.81
N ALA A 35 -8.57 -4.25 -1.11
CA ALA A 35 -7.48 -4.19 -0.15
C ALA A 35 -7.75 -3.13 0.93
N ILE A 36 -6.95 -3.14 2.00
CA ILE A 36 -6.69 -1.94 2.79
C ILE A 36 -5.47 -1.22 2.19
N LEU A 37 -5.61 0.07 1.89
CA LEU A 37 -4.55 0.90 1.31
C LEU A 37 -3.99 1.89 2.32
N ILE A 38 -2.69 1.83 2.55
CA ILE A 38 -1.94 2.85 3.30
C ILE A 38 -0.92 3.48 2.37
N GLN A 39 -0.93 4.81 2.28
CA GLN A 39 0.06 5.57 1.52
C GLN A 39 0.85 6.47 2.46
N ALA A 40 2.16 6.57 2.26
CA ALA A 40 3.01 7.54 2.95
C ALA A 40 3.93 8.25 1.96
N GLN A 41 4.27 9.50 2.26
CA GLN A 41 5.23 10.27 1.48
C GLN A 41 6.15 11.14 2.36
N GLY A 42 7.42 11.25 1.96
CA GLY A 42 8.44 12.01 2.68
C GLY A 42 8.25 13.53 2.56
N GLY A 43 7.49 13.96 1.56
CA GLY A 43 7.21 15.34 1.21
C GLY A 43 6.68 15.43 -0.22
N ASN A 44 6.87 16.60 -0.86
CA ASN A 44 6.41 16.90 -2.22
C ASN A 44 7.58 17.20 -3.18
N LYS A 45 8.84 17.01 -2.76
CA LYS A 45 9.99 17.16 -3.67
C LYS A 45 10.03 15.98 -4.62
N TRP A 46 10.50 16.21 -5.84
CA TRP A 46 10.57 15.18 -6.89
C TRP A 46 11.30 13.90 -6.44
N ASN A 47 12.31 14.02 -5.58
CA ASN A 47 13.11 12.93 -5.02
C ASN A 47 12.63 12.46 -3.62
N ASP A 48 11.50 12.95 -3.12
CA ASP A 48 10.90 12.42 -1.91
C ASP A 48 10.30 11.04 -2.20
N LYS A 49 10.44 10.12 -1.24
CA LYS A 49 9.91 8.77 -1.35
C LYS A 49 8.40 8.76 -1.15
N VAL A 50 7.71 7.97 -1.97
CA VAL A 50 6.31 7.56 -1.81
C VAL A 50 6.29 6.06 -1.56
N ILE A 51 5.50 5.63 -0.58
CA ILE A 51 5.23 4.22 -0.28
C ILE A 51 3.72 3.99 -0.35
N LYS A 52 3.30 2.91 -0.99
CA LYS A 52 1.94 2.37 -0.89
C LYS A 52 1.99 0.93 -0.39
N TYR A 53 1.12 0.58 0.54
CA TYR A 53 0.83 -0.79 0.94
C TYR A 53 -0.60 -1.15 0.55
N TYR A 54 -0.75 -2.23 -0.21
CA TYR A 54 -2.03 -2.91 -0.40
C TYR A 54 -2.03 -4.17 0.46
N LEU A 55 -2.96 -4.23 1.41
CA LEU A 55 -3.16 -5.36 2.32
C LEU A 55 -4.39 -6.14 1.89
N ILE A 56 -4.17 -7.30 1.29
CA ILE A 56 -5.21 -8.12 0.67
C ILE A 56 -5.44 -9.34 1.56
N ASP A 57 -6.70 -9.65 1.86
CA ASP A 57 -7.06 -10.88 2.58
C ASP A 57 -6.58 -12.11 1.79
N ASN A 58 -5.84 -13.01 2.44
CA ASN A 58 -5.32 -14.21 1.78
C ASN A 58 -6.32 -15.38 1.73
N THR A 59 -7.56 -15.15 2.18
CA THR A 59 -8.67 -16.11 2.32
C THR A 59 -8.45 -17.24 3.34
N LYS A 60 -7.33 -17.20 4.06
CA LYS A 60 -6.89 -18.20 5.05
C LYS A 60 -6.62 -17.57 6.42
N GLY A 61 -7.25 -16.42 6.70
CA GLY A 61 -7.12 -15.68 7.96
C GLY A 61 -5.87 -14.81 8.08
N GLY A 62 -5.11 -14.65 6.99
CA GLY A 62 -3.90 -13.82 6.90
C GLY A 62 -3.97 -12.76 5.81
N THR A 63 -2.80 -12.20 5.48
CA THR A 63 -2.70 -11.04 4.59
C THR A 63 -1.61 -11.25 3.54
N PHE A 64 -1.91 -10.99 2.27
CA PHE A 64 -0.89 -10.69 1.26
C PHE A 64 -0.55 -9.20 1.33
N VAL A 65 0.75 -8.90 1.40
CA VAL A 65 1.25 -7.52 1.49
C VAL A 65 1.95 -7.17 0.18
N ILE A 66 1.39 -6.23 -0.56
CA ILE A 66 2.05 -5.66 -1.73
C ILE A 66 2.54 -4.26 -1.37
N LYS A 67 3.87 -4.09 -1.40
CA LYS A 67 4.53 -2.80 -1.15
C LYS A 67 5.02 -2.21 -2.46
N GLN A 68 4.59 -1.00 -2.75
CA GLN A 68 5.16 -0.16 -3.80
C GLN A 68 6.02 0.93 -3.17
N GLN A 69 7.19 1.22 -3.74
CA GLN A 69 8.04 2.33 -3.34
C GLN A 69 8.66 2.99 -4.56
N TYR A 70 8.53 4.31 -4.66
CA TYR A 70 9.03 5.12 -5.78
C TYR A 70 9.28 6.56 -5.32
N PHE A 71 9.84 7.40 -6.19
CA PHE A 71 10.00 8.83 -5.93
C PHE A 71 8.81 9.62 -6.49
N VAL A 72 8.50 10.80 -5.92
CA VAL A 72 7.36 11.64 -6.35
C VAL A 72 7.35 11.88 -7.86
N GLU A 73 8.51 12.10 -8.50
CA GLU A 73 8.60 12.29 -9.96
C GLU A 73 8.03 11.12 -10.78
N ALA A 74 8.05 9.91 -10.20
CA ALA A 74 7.61 8.70 -10.87
C ALA A 74 6.12 8.43 -10.65
N SER A 75 5.40 9.28 -9.90
CA SER A 75 4.00 9.04 -9.53
C SER A 75 3.06 8.94 -10.73
N GLU A 76 3.28 9.76 -11.77
CA GLU A 76 2.42 9.78 -12.97
C GLU A 76 2.64 8.56 -13.88
N GLY A 77 3.89 8.14 -14.06
CA GLY A 77 4.22 7.01 -14.96
C GLY A 77 4.36 5.66 -14.24
N HIS A 78 5.22 5.59 -13.22
CA HIS A 78 5.50 4.35 -12.50
C HIS A 78 4.36 3.97 -11.55
N GLY A 79 3.72 4.97 -10.92
CA GLY A 79 2.53 4.78 -10.09
C GLY A 79 1.43 4.02 -10.82
N ALA A 80 1.02 4.52 -11.99
CA ALA A 80 -0.03 3.94 -12.82
C ALA A 80 0.33 2.53 -13.35
N ARG A 81 1.58 2.32 -13.78
CA ARG A 81 2.02 1.00 -14.27
C ARG A 81 1.95 -0.08 -13.19
N PHE A 82 2.33 0.27 -11.96
CA PHE A 82 2.26 -0.68 -10.85
C PHE A 82 0.81 -0.94 -10.43
N ASP A 83 -0.06 0.08 -10.41
CA ASP A 83 -1.47 -0.12 -10.10
C ASP A 83 -2.12 -1.08 -11.13
N ASN A 84 -1.71 -1.04 -12.40
CA ASN A 84 -2.11 -2.04 -13.40
C ASN A 84 -1.61 -3.46 -13.08
N ILE A 85 -0.40 -3.62 -12.54
CA ILE A 85 0.12 -4.93 -12.10
C ILE A 85 -0.72 -5.46 -10.92
N VAL A 86 -1.04 -4.60 -9.95
CA VAL A 86 -1.86 -4.99 -8.78
C VAL A 86 -3.29 -5.34 -9.20
N LYS A 87 -3.83 -4.65 -10.22
CA LYS A 87 -5.16 -4.96 -10.77
C LYS A 87 -5.26 -6.40 -11.29
N GLU A 88 -4.19 -6.92 -11.87
CA GLU A 88 -4.14 -8.29 -12.39
C GLU A 88 -3.81 -9.33 -11.31
N PHE A 89 -3.55 -8.92 -10.07
CA PHE A 89 -3.34 -9.85 -8.96
C PHE A 89 -4.60 -10.66 -8.69
N LYS A 90 -4.48 -11.99 -8.76
CA LYS A 90 -5.58 -12.93 -8.52
C LYS A 90 -5.12 -14.02 -7.57
N ILE A 91 -5.95 -14.34 -6.60
CA ILE A 91 -5.81 -15.54 -5.77
C ILE A 91 -6.49 -16.67 -6.55
N VAL A 92 -5.71 -17.64 -7.03
CA VAL A 92 -6.20 -18.86 -7.68
C VAL A 92 -6.14 -20.00 -6.66
N ASN A 93 -7.24 -20.74 -6.53
CA ASN A 93 -7.38 -21.88 -5.62
C ASN A 93 -7.46 -23.18 -6.41
#